data_AF-A0A7W0WUM3-F1
#
_entry.id   AF-A0A7W0WUM3-F1
#
_cell.length_a   1.000
_cell.length_b   1.000
_cell.length_c   1.000
_cell.angle_alpha   90.00
_cell.angle_beta   90.00
_cell.angle_gamma   90.00
#
_symmetry.space_group_name_H-M   'P 1'
#
loop_
_entity.id
_entity.type
_entity.pdbx_description
1 polymer ?
#
loop_
_entity_poly.entity_id
_entity_poly.type
_entity_poly.pdbx_seq_one_letter_code
_entity_poly.pdbx_strand_id
1 'polypeptide(L)'
;MKTLIVMLVLAGVAHADDKKCVVEKPVVAKPASVKAPPCHRASAKLQKTIATELTKAYHPERGGKPVVKFPCDGLGSTIYEIVLETGHGHGGSLDLWRARRRADGKYDVRGIIYRGSSMVHKAAAVPHEQASGIVELPELDRARAAMTATLREVVPPAKPGEGFGMSSSFSSRDSHTVLRFVDHEGRVVERRYTGYASSSAQDTYLGLELAQRALAPIWQLAPSKAAADHDDRAFFAASFNAAVPHFGTDFYWWVMERYVDLARFLGTPAVIGGLVTRLTVTKPGDRSQTDARADAVDALAKITGWDARAGGKSVEDAAKAYLAACK
;
A
#
# COMPACT_ATOMS: atom_id res chain seq x y z
N MET A 1 31.49 54.79 -37.95
CA MET A 1 31.92 53.38 -37.82
C MET A 1 30.94 52.67 -36.91
N LYS A 2 30.19 51.67 -37.40
CA LYS A 2 29.21 50.88 -36.61
C LYS A 2 29.83 49.52 -36.32
N THR A 3 30.06 49.21 -35.05
CA THR A 3 30.60 47.93 -34.58
C THR A 3 29.46 46.93 -34.47
N LEU A 4 29.51 45.87 -35.28
CA LEU A 4 28.59 44.76 -35.27
C LEU A 4 29.09 43.74 -34.23
N ILE A 5 28.34 43.53 -33.15
CA ILE A 5 28.61 42.48 -32.16
C ILE A 5 27.84 41.23 -32.61
N VAL A 6 28.57 40.21 -33.06
CA VAL A 6 28.04 38.88 -33.35
C VAL A 6 28.02 38.09 -32.05
N MET A 7 26.84 37.87 -31.48
CA MET A 7 26.65 36.90 -30.40
C MET A 7 26.62 35.49 -31.00
N LEU A 8 27.68 34.72 -30.75
CA LEU A 8 27.74 33.30 -31.03
C LEU A 8 26.93 32.56 -29.94
N VAL A 9 25.76 32.03 -30.30
CA VAL A 9 25.00 31.12 -29.45
C VAL A 9 25.64 29.73 -29.58
N LEU A 10 26.48 29.37 -28.62
CA LEU A 10 26.96 28.00 -28.43
C LEU A 10 25.79 27.13 -27.94
N ALA A 11 25.14 26.44 -28.88
CA ALA A 11 24.23 25.34 -28.56
C ALA A 11 25.06 24.17 -28.01
N GLY A 12 25.16 24.08 -26.69
CA GLY A 12 25.71 22.91 -26.02
C GLY A 12 24.80 21.71 -26.30
N VAL A 13 25.25 20.80 -27.16
CA VAL A 13 24.64 19.48 -27.33
C VAL A 13 24.95 18.68 -26.06
N ALA A 14 24.06 18.76 -25.07
CA ALA A 14 24.08 17.86 -23.93
C ALA A 14 23.98 16.43 -24.48
N HIS A 15 25.07 15.68 -24.41
CA HIS A 15 25.06 14.25 -24.66
C HIS A 15 24.27 13.64 -23.51
N ALA A 16 22.99 13.38 -23.75
CA ALA A 16 22.17 12.63 -22.81
C ALA A 16 22.78 11.23 -22.70
N ASP A 17 23.39 10.95 -21.55
CA ASP A 17 23.94 9.62 -21.24
C ASP A 17 22.92 8.53 -21.57
N ASP A 18 23.36 7.50 -22.30
CA ASP A 18 22.58 6.41 -22.92
C ASP A 18 21.76 5.53 -21.95
N LYS A 19 21.67 5.86 -20.66
CA LYS A 19 20.92 5.07 -19.69
C LYS A 19 19.45 5.48 -19.68
N LYS A 20 18.74 5.03 -20.72
CA LYS A 20 17.28 5.18 -20.89
C LYS A 20 16.47 4.58 -19.73
N CYS A 21 17.08 3.71 -18.93
CA CYS A 21 16.45 3.08 -17.77
C CYS A 21 17.51 2.81 -16.68
N VAL A 22 17.46 3.56 -15.58
CA VAL A 22 18.30 3.28 -14.41
C VAL A 22 17.42 2.65 -13.34
N VAL A 23 17.59 1.35 -13.11
CA VAL A 23 16.97 0.66 -11.99
C VAL A 23 17.82 0.94 -10.76
N GLU A 24 17.34 1.83 -9.89
CA GLU A 24 17.98 2.04 -8.59
C GLU A 24 17.83 0.77 -7.75
N LYS A 25 18.95 0.28 -7.20
CA LYS A 25 18.87 -0.79 -6.20
C LYS A 25 18.23 -0.20 -4.95
N PRO A 26 17.20 -0.83 -4.38
CA PRO A 26 16.60 -0.34 -3.15
C PRO A 26 17.69 -0.28 -2.07
N VAL A 27 17.73 0.83 -1.34
CA VAL A 27 18.62 0.99 -0.19
C VAL A 27 18.15 0.00 0.87
N VAL A 28 18.84 -1.14 0.96
CA VAL A 28 18.62 -2.11 2.03
C VAL A 28 19.17 -1.48 3.30
N ALA A 29 18.27 -0.91 4.12
CA ALA A 29 18.65 -0.43 5.44
C ALA A 29 19.22 -1.62 6.24
N LYS A 30 20.44 -1.47 6.76
CA LYS A 30 21.03 -2.44 7.67
C LYS A 30 20.08 -2.60 8.87
N PRO A 31 19.73 -3.83 9.29
CA PRO A 31 18.90 -4.02 10.47
C PRO A 31 19.58 -3.36 11.68
N ALA A 32 18.87 -2.43 12.32
CA ALA A 32 19.36 -1.75 13.50
C ALA A 32 19.38 -2.73 14.69
N SER A 33 20.56 -2.85 15.32
CA SER A 33 20.83 -3.34 16.69
C SER A 33 20.27 -4.71 17.13
N VAL A 34 21.18 -5.58 17.63
CA VAL A 34 20.96 -6.93 18.21
C VAL A 34 20.18 -6.93 19.55
N LYS A 35 19.63 -5.78 20.00
CA LYS A 35 18.85 -5.73 21.25
C LYS A 35 17.55 -6.51 21.09
N ALA A 36 17.21 -7.30 22.11
CA ALA A 36 15.94 -8.01 22.16
C ALA A 36 14.77 -7.02 21.98
N PRO A 37 13.75 -7.35 21.17
CA PRO A 37 12.66 -6.44 20.92
C PRO A 37 11.90 -6.16 22.23
N PRO A 38 11.53 -4.89 22.49
CA PRO A 38 10.75 -4.53 23.66
C PRO A 38 9.39 -5.23 23.62
N CYS A 39 8.90 -5.64 24.78
CA CYS A 39 7.54 -6.15 24.89
C CYS A 39 6.62 -5.04 25.42
N HIS A 40 6.07 -4.24 24.50
CA HIS A 40 4.96 -3.36 24.86
C HIS A 40 3.65 -4.16 24.88
N ARG A 41 2.90 -4.05 25.98
CA ARG A 41 1.59 -4.71 26.15
C ARG A 41 0.55 -3.66 26.49
N ALA A 42 -0.60 -3.77 25.84
CA ALA A 42 -1.79 -3.01 26.19
C ALA A 42 -2.22 -3.30 27.64
N SER A 43 -2.81 -2.30 28.30
CA SER A 43 -3.38 -2.49 29.64
C SER A 43 -4.46 -3.59 29.63
N ALA A 44 -4.63 -4.29 30.75
CA ALA A 44 -5.65 -5.34 30.87
C ALA A 44 -7.07 -4.84 30.56
N LYS A 45 -7.37 -3.58 30.92
CA LYS A 45 -8.64 -2.91 30.59
C LYS A 45 -8.83 -2.79 29.09
N LEU A 46 -7.82 -2.28 28.37
CA LEU A 46 -7.87 -2.11 26.92
C LEU A 46 -7.96 -3.46 26.20
N GLN A 47 -7.19 -4.47 26.63
CA GLN A 47 -7.27 -5.83 26.11
C GLN A 47 -8.69 -6.41 26.26
N LYS A 48 -9.31 -6.24 27.43
CA LYS A 48 -10.69 -6.70 27.67
C LYS A 48 -11.67 -6.02 26.72
N THR A 49 -11.58 -4.70 26.54
CA THR A 49 -12.43 -3.95 25.60
C THR A 49 -12.30 -4.48 24.17
N ILE A 50 -11.06 -4.61 23.67
CA ILE A 50 -10.81 -5.12 22.32
C ILE A 50 -11.30 -6.56 22.17
N ALA A 51 -11.05 -7.42 23.16
CA ALA A 51 -11.51 -8.81 23.14
C ALA A 51 -13.04 -8.91 23.07
N THR A 52 -13.77 -8.06 23.81
CA THR A 52 -15.23 -7.99 23.74
C THR A 52 -15.71 -7.56 22.35
N GLU A 53 -15.09 -6.56 21.74
CA GLU A 53 -15.47 -6.09 20.40
C GLU A 53 -15.20 -7.13 19.32
N LEU A 54 -14.02 -7.75 19.33
CA LEU A 54 -13.67 -8.83 18.40
C LEU A 54 -14.58 -10.04 18.56
N THR A 55 -14.85 -10.46 19.80
CA THR A 55 -15.77 -11.56 20.08
C THR A 55 -17.19 -11.25 19.61
N LYS A 56 -17.64 -10.00 19.74
CA LYS A 56 -18.97 -9.58 19.27
C LYS A 56 -19.07 -9.56 17.74
N ALA A 57 -18.00 -9.17 17.04
CA ALA A 57 -17.96 -9.11 15.58
C ALA A 57 -17.70 -10.48 14.93
N TYR A 58 -17.21 -11.47 15.69
CA TYR A 58 -16.83 -12.76 15.18
C TYR A 58 -18.03 -13.68 14.91
N HIS A 59 -18.06 -14.25 13.71
CA HIS A 59 -19.03 -15.24 13.26
C HIS A 59 -18.37 -16.63 13.17
N PRO A 60 -18.67 -17.57 14.07
CA PRO A 60 -18.01 -18.88 14.09
C PRO A 60 -18.37 -19.71 12.85
N GLU A 61 -17.39 -20.43 12.31
CA GLU A 61 -17.59 -21.31 11.15
C GLU A 61 -18.09 -22.69 11.57
N ARG A 62 -17.67 -23.13 12.77
CA ARG A 62 -17.89 -24.49 13.29
C ARG A 62 -18.64 -24.48 14.62
N GLY A 63 -19.29 -23.36 14.96
CA GLY A 63 -20.04 -23.18 16.21
C GLY A 63 -19.17 -23.14 17.48
N GLY A 64 -17.85 -22.98 17.34
CA GLY A 64 -16.91 -22.81 18.44
C GLY A 64 -16.94 -21.42 19.05
N LYS A 65 -16.14 -21.22 20.09
CA LYS A 65 -16.01 -19.93 20.78
C LYS A 65 -14.75 -19.20 20.31
N PRO A 66 -14.82 -17.89 20.02
CA PRO A 66 -13.62 -17.11 19.75
C PRO A 66 -12.72 -17.03 20.98
N VAL A 67 -11.42 -17.17 20.78
CA VAL A 67 -10.39 -16.88 21.78
C VAL A 67 -9.49 -15.78 21.23
N VAL A 68 -9.43 -14.67 21.96
CA VAL A 68 -8.58 -13.52 21.64
C VAL A 68 -7.33 -13.54 22.52
N LYS A 69 -6.16 -13.32 21.93
CA LYS A 69 -4.89 -13.14 22.66
C LYS A 69 -4.20 -11.86 22.22
N PHE A 70 -3.40 -11.28 23.12
CA PHE A 70 -2.63 -10.05 22.90
C PHE A 70 -1.14 -10.34 23.09
N PRO A 71 -0.42 -10.80 22.05
CA PRO A 71 1.03 -10.87 22.09
C PRO A 71 1.65 -9.48 22.27
N CYS A 72 2.95 -9.45 22.61
CA CYS A 72 3.71 -8.20 22.55
C CYS A 72 3.78 -7.71 21.10
N ASP A 73 3.78 -6.40 20.89
CA ASP A 73 3.95 -5.84 19.54
C ASP A 73 5.41 -5.81 19.07
N GLY A 74 6.39 -5.85 19.96
CA GLY A 74 7.80 -5.78 19.57
C GLY A 74 8.29 -4.35 19.26
N LEU A 75 7.45 -3.34 19.52
CA LEU A 75 7.73 -1.92 19.27
C LEU A 75 8.04 -1.19 20.58
N GLY A 76 8.83 -0.13 20.47
CA GLY A 76 9.07 0.81 21.57
C GLY A 76 7.78 1.54 21.99
N SER A 77 7.86 2.32 23.07
CA SER A 77 6.72 3.11 23.55
C SER A 77 6.29 4.20 22.54
N THR A 78 7.23 4.68 21.73
CA THR A 78 6.99 5.78 20.78
C THR A 78 6.92 5.26 19.34
N ILE A 79 5.77 5.42 18.71
CA ILE A 79 5.58 5.17 17.28
C ILE A 79 5.97 6.41 16.50
N TYR A 80 6.98 6.28 15.63
CA TYR A 80 7.51 7.36 14.80
C TYR A 80 6.73 7.53 13.50
N GLU A 81 6.37 6.43 12.84
CA GLU A 81 5.65 6.47 11.57
C GLU A 81 4.52 5.45 11.57
N ILE A 82 3.39 5.85 11.00
CA ILE A 82 2.24 4.99 10.71
C ILE A 82 2.01 5.05 9.20
N VAL A 83 1.92 3.90 8.56
CA VAL A 83 1.45 3.79 7.18
C VAL A 83 0.16 2.99 7.18
N LEU A 84 -0.85 3.54 6.52
CA LEU A 84 -2.15 2.92 6.33
C LEU A 84 -2.48 2.91 4.84
N GLU A 85 -2.83 1.75 4.32
CA GLU A 85 -3.34 1.59 2.96
C GLU A 85 -4.74 1.02 3.05
N THR A 86 -5.70 1.60 2.32
CA THR A 86 -7.08 1.12 2.33
C THR A 86 -7.64 1.10 0.91
N GLY A 87 -8.34 0.04 0.53
CA GLY A 87 -8.98 -0.03 -0.77
C GLY A 87 -10.26 -0.85 -0.71
N HIS A 88 -11.20 -0.54 -1.59
CA HIS A 88 -12.52 -1.17 -1.61
C HIS A 88 -13.12 -1.15 -3.02
N GLY A 89 -14.07 -2.06 -3.28
CA GLY A 89 -14.97 -1.99 -4.42
C GLY A 89 -14.33 -2.40 -5.74
N HIS A 90 -13.60 -3.51 -5.75
CA HIS A 90 -12.93 -4.10 -6.90
C HIS A 90 -12.06 -3.10 -7.67
N GLY A 91 -11.31 -2.25 -6.95
CA GLY A 91 -10.44 -1.23 -7.55
C GLY A 91 -11.11 0.15 -7.76
N GLY A 92 -12.27 0.40 -7.15
CA GLY A 92 -12.88 1.73 -7.12
C GLY A 92 -12.12 2.74 -6.25
N SER A 93 -11.30 2.27 -5.30
CA SER A 93 -10.50 3.14 -4.42
C SER A 93 -9.19 2.47 -3.98
N LEU A 94 -8.15 3.28 -3.81
CA LEU A 94 -6.92 2.94 -3.12
C LEU A 94 -6.36 4.21 -2.47
N ASP A 95 -6.37 4.24 -1.13
CA ASP A 95 -5.92 5.39 -0.37
C ASP A 95 -4.65 4.99 0.40
N LEU A 96 -3.58 5.76 0.21
CA LEU A 96 -2.31 5.59 0.88
C LEU A 96 -2.14 6.74 1.87
N TRP A 97 -1.93 6.43 3.14
CA TRP A 97 -1.77 7.42 4.20
C TRP A 97 -0.48 7.18 4.95
N ARG A 98 0.21 8.28 5.28
CA ARG A 98 1.39 8.27 6.14
C ARG A 98 1.26 9.33 7.22
N ALA A 99 1.49 8.94 8.46
CA ALA A 99 1.53 9.85 9.60
C ALA A 99 2.92 9.77 10.25
N ARG A 100 3.65 10.88 10.32
CA ARG A 100 4.97 10.98 10.96
C ARG A 100 4.89 11.79 12.24
N ARG A 101 5.46 11.27 13.31
CA ARG A 101 5.45 11.93 14.61
C ARG A 101 6.33 13.18 14.59
N ARG A 102 5.80 14.27 15.12
CA ARG A 102 6.46 15.57 15.29
C ARG A 102 7.07 15.70 16.68
N ALA A 103 7.91 16.72 16.89
CA ALA A 103 8.52 17.02 18.18
C ALA A 103 7.48 17.38 19.27
N ASP A 104 6.35 17.96 18.88
CA ASP A 104 5.21 18.28 19.77
C ASP A 104 4.36 17.05 20.14
N GLY A 105 4.72 15.85 19.65
CA GLY A 105 4.01 14.60 19.91
C GLY A 105 2.80 14.34 19.01
N LYS A 106 2.39 15.31 18.17
CA LYS A 106 1.33 15.16 17.15
C LYS A 106 1.88 14.45 15.92
N TYR A 107 1.01 14.15 14.96
CA TYR A 107 1.39 13.52 13.70
C TYR A 107 1.15 14.45 12.53
N ASP A 108 2.18 14.62 11.70
CA ASP A 108 2.07 15.22 10.37
C ASP A 108 1.62 14.13 9.39
N VAL A 109 0.45 14.33 8.79
CA VAL A 109 -0.22 13.33 7.95
C VAL A 109 -0.21 13.78 6.51
N ARG A 110 0.04 12.82 5.62
CA ARG A 110 -0.12 12.94 4.16
C ARG A 110 -0.95 11.78 3.63
N GLY A 111 -1.80 12.05 2.65
CA GLY A 111 -2.69 11.08 2.02
C GLY A 111 -2.68 11.23 0.50
N ILE A 112 -2.51 10.12 -0.20
CA ILE A 112 -2.70 9.97 -1.65
C ILE A 112 -3.98 9.17 -1.84
N ILE A 113 -4.98 9.78 -2.44
CA ILE A 113 -6.35 9.26 -2.45
C ILE A 113 -6.73 8.94 -3.89
N TYR A 114 -6.73 7.67 -4.29
CA TYR A 114 -7.13 7.28 -5.63
C TYR A 114 -8.66 7.24 -5.77
N ARG A 115 -9.18 7.94 -6.79
CA ARG A 115 -10.60 8.06 -7.13
C ARG A 115 -10.79 7.86 -8.64
N GLY A 116 -10.48 6.66 -9.13
CA GLY A 116 -10.74 6.26 -10.51
C GLY A 116 -11.98 5.39 -10.65
N SER A 117 -12.76 5.56 -11.73
CA SER A 117 -13.82 4.60 -12.05
C SER A 117 -13.20 3.31 -12.57
N SER A 118 -13.51 2.17 -11.94
CA SER A 118 -12.82 0.89 -12.18
C SER A 118 -13.05 0.27 -13.57
N MET A 119 -13.84 0.89 -14.45
CA MET A 119 -14.29 0.22 -15.69
C MET A 119 -14.24 1.06 -16.98
N VAL A 120 -14.05 2.39 -16.90
CA VAL A 120 -14.07 3.25 -18.10
C VAL A 120 -13.02 4.36 -17.94
N HIS A 121 -11.74 4.00 -17.99
CA HIS A 121 -10.66 4.98 -17.96
C HIS A 121 -10.76 5.93 -19.17
N LYS A 122 -11.04 7.20 -18.91
CA LYS A 122 -10.57 8.29 -19.78
C LYS A 122 -9.29 8.84 -19.14
N ALA A 123 -8.16 8.53 -19.76
CA ALA A 123 -6.79 8.78 -19.27
C ALA A 123 -6.40 10.26 -19.05
N ALA A 124 -7.33 11.22 -19.21
CA ALA A 124 -6.99 12.64 -19.23
C ALA A 124 -6.99 13.32 -17.84
N ALA A 125 -7.67 12.76 -16.84
CA ALA A 125 -7.75 13.36 -15.51
C ALA A 125 -6.80 12.66 -14.53
N VAL A 126 -6.13 13.45 -13.67
CA VAL A 126 -5.34 12.91 -12.54
C VAL A 126 -6.30 12.12 -11.64
N PRO A 127 -6.13 10.80 -11.49
CA PRO A 127 -7.11 9.94 -10.82
C PRO A 127 -6.93 9.96 -9.29
N HIS A 128 -6.27 10.98 -8.75
CA HIS A 128 -5.97 11.06 -7.33
C HIS A 128 -6.09 12.47 -6.76
N GLU A 129 -6.34 12.51 -5.46
CA GLU A 129 -6.37 13.72 -4.63
C GLU A 129 -5.29 13.62 -3.54
N GLN A 130 -4.90 14.76 -2.97
CA GLN A 130 -3.96 14.85 -1.87
C GLN A 130 -4.67 15.30 -0.60
N ALA A 131 -4.29 14.77 0.54
CA ALA A 131 -4.73 15.27 1.84
C ALA A 131 -3.50 15.48 2.74
N SER A 132 -3.50 16.55 3.53
CA SER A 132 -2.44 16.77 4.52
C SER A 132 -2.97 17.52 5.74
N GLY A 133 -2.31 17.35 6.87
CA GLY A 133 -2.70 18.01 8.10
C GLY A 133 -1.99 17.48 9.33
N ILE A 134 -2.15 18.18 10.45
CA ILE A 134 -1.63 17.74 11.75
C ILE A 134 -2.77 17.14 12.55
N VAL A 135 -2.59 15.92 13.05
CA VAL A 135 -3.61 15.21 13.83
C VAL A 135 -3.04 14.73 15.16
N GLU A 136 -3.94 14.60 16.13
CA GLU A 136 -3.68 13.86 17.38
C GLU A 136 -4.29 12.46 17.26
N LEU A 137 -3.63 11.47 17.86
CA LEU A 137 -4.06 10.07 17.82
C LEU A 137 -4.26 9.54 19.25
N PRO A 138 -5.30 10.00 19.97
CA PRO A 138 -5.54 9.60 21.36
C PRO A 138 -5.78 8.10 21.51
N GLU A 139 -6.26 7.42 20.46
CA GLU A 139 -6.53 5.98 20.44
C GLU A 139 -5.37 5.16 19.84
N LEU A 140 -4.15 5.70 19.74
CA LEU A 140 -3.00 4.98 19.17
C LEU A 140 -2.69 3.66 19.90
N ASP A 141 -2.78 3.64 21.23
CA ASP A 141 -2.56 2.41 22.00
C ASP A 141 -3.62 1.34 21.70
N ARG A 142 -4.87 1.76 21.44
CA ARG A 142 -5.93 0.87 20.98
C ARG A 142 -5.61 0.31 19.59
N ALA A 143 -5.13 1.15 18.68
CA ALA A 143 -4.73 0.73 17.35
C ALA A 143 -3.59 -0.32 17.39
N ARG A 144 -2.54 -0.06 18.18
CA ARG A 144 -1.44 -1.01 18.42
C ARG A 144 -1.95 -2.35 18.95
N ALA A 145 -2.74 -2.29 20.02
CA ALA A 145 -3.27 -3.48 20.68
C ALA A 145 -4.16 -4.32 19.74
N ALA A 146 -5.04 -3.67 18.99
CA ALA A 146 -5.94 -4.31 18.04
C ALA A 146 -5.18 -4.94 16.86
N MET A 147 -4.15 -4.26 16.34
CA MET A 147 -3.33 -4.78 15.23
C MET A 147 -2.57 -6.06 15.61
N THR A 148 -2.21 -6.20 16.88
CA THR A 148 -1.52 -7.40 17.38
C THR A 148 -2.43 -8.48 17.91
N ALA A 149 -3.71 -8.18 18.14
CA ALA A 149 -4.65 -9.15 18.65
C ALA A 149 -4.78 -10.34 17.69
N THR A 150 -4.65 -11.56 18.22
CA THR A 150 -4.90 -12.79 17.46
C THR A 150 -6.24 -13.37 17.87
N LEU A 151 -7.06 -13.73 16.90
CA LEU A 151 -8.38 -14.32 17.10
C LEU A 151 -8.38 -15.74 16.52
N ARG A 152 -8.97 -16.70 17.23
CA ARG A 152 -9.13 -18.07 16.73
C ARG A 152 -10.42 -18.69 17.22
N GLU A 153 -11.05 -19.53 16.40
CA GLU A 153 -12.12 -20.40 16.87
C GLU A 153 -11.56 -21.55 17.71
N VAL A 154 -12.16 -21.80 18.86
CA VAL A 154 -11.94 -23.03 19.63
C VAL A 154 -13.24 -23.82 19.60
N VAL A 155 -13.22 -24.90 18.83
CA VAL A 155 -14.33 -25.85 18.71
C VAL A 155 -14.23 -26.86 19.87
N PRO A 156 -15.32 -27.13 20.60
CA PRO A 156 -15.32 -28.21 21.59
C PRO A 156 -15.06 -29.57 20.92
N PRO A 157 -14.56 -30.57 21.66
CA PRO A 157 -14.42 -31.93 21.12
C PRO A 157 -15.77 -32.46 20.62
N ALA A 158 -15.80 -33.07 19.43
CA ALA A 158 -16.99 -33.76 18.94
C ALA A 158 -17.33 -34.93 19.87
N LYS A 159 -18.61 -35.11 20.20
CA LYS A 159 -19.06 -36.36 20.82
C LYS A 159 -19.10 -37.48 19.77
N PRO A 160 -19.00 -38.77 20.17
CA PRO A 160 -19.17 -39.88 19.25
C PRO A 160 -20.50 -39.77 18.47
N GLY A 161 -20.44 -39.76 17.14
CA GLY A 161 -21.60 -39.62 16.27
C GLY A 161 -22.03 -38.19 15.93
N GLU A 162 -21.43 -37.16 16.53
CA GLU A 162 -21.68 -35.76 16.15
C GLU A 162 -20.69 -35.30 15.06
N GLY A 163 -21.20 -34.62 14.02
CA GLY A 163 -20.41 -33.90 13.03
C GLY A 163 -20.60 -32.39 13.19
N PHE A 164 -19.54 -31.62 13.04
CA PHE A 164 -19.66 -30.16 12.93
C PHE A 164 -19.97 -29.80 11.47
N GLY A 165 -21.15 -29.24 11.23
CA GLY A 165 -21.44 -28.60 9.95
C GLY A 165 -20.58 -27.35 9.80
N MET A 166 -19.96 -27.17 8.63
CA MET A 166 -19.29 -25.92 8.28
C MET A 166 -20.32 -24.94 7.72
N SER A 167 -20.47 -23.79 8.37
CA SER A 167 -21.17 -22.65 7.81
C SER A 167 -20.14 -21.65 7.29
N SER A 168 -20.32 -21.18 6.07
CA SER A 168 -19.48 -20.13 5.49
C SER A 168 -20.37 -18.96 5.09
N SER A 169 -19.98 -17.77 5.52
CA SER A 169 -20.57 -16.53 5.02
C SER A 169 -19.54 -15.81 4.15
N PHE A 170 -20.02 -15.28 3.03
CA PHE A 170 -19.21 -14.51 2.09
C PHE A 170 -19.89 -13.18 1.85
N SER A 171 -19.12 -12.10 1.92
CA SER A 171 -19.53 -10.80 1.40
C SER A 171 -18.94 -10.60 0.00
N SER A 172 -19.68 -9.93 -0.88
CA SER A 172 -19.12 -9.36 -2.11
C SER A 172 -18.26 -8.12 -1.85
N ARG A 173 -18.19 -7.65 -0.60
CA ARG A 173 -17.31 -6.57 -0.17
C ARG A 173 -15.87 -7.07 -0.13
N ASP A 174 -15.15 -6.82 -1.21
CA ASP A 174 -13.71 -6.90 -1.23
C ASP A 174 -13.11 -5.70 -0.50
N SER A 175 -12.01 -5.95 0.19
CA SER A 175 -11.28 -4.93 0.93
C SER A 175 -9.79 -5.17 0.83
N HIS A 176 -9.05 -4.08 0.90
CA HIS A 176 -7.61 -4.06 1.09
C HIS A 176 -7.32 -3.20 2.31
N THR A 177 -6.49 -3.70 3.20
CA THR A 177 -6.00 -2.95 4.35
C THR A 177 -4.56 -3.34 4.61
N VAL A 178 -3.66 -2.36 4.66
CA VAL A 178 -2.31 -2.53 5.21
C VAL A 178 -2.17 -1.55 6.35
N LEU A 179 -1.70 -2.02 7.49
CA LEU A 179 -1.34 -1.15 8.61
C LEU A 179 0.07 -1.50 9.05
N ARG A 180 0.94 -0.49 9.06
CA ARG A 180 2.34 -0.58 9.44
C ARG A 180 2.66 0.45 10.50
N PHE A 181 3.23 0.00 11.60
CA PHE A 181 3.81 0.86 12.62
C PHE A 181 5.32 0.75 12.58
N VAL A 182 5.99 1.90 12.63
CA VAL A 182 7.44 2.02 12.76
C VAL A 182 7.74 2.82 14.01
N ASP A 183 8.58 2.31 14.89
CA ASP A 183 9.02 3.05 16.07
C ASP A 183 10.28 3.90 15.81
N HIS A 184 10.70 4.66 16.82
CA HIS A 184 11.88 5.53 16.72
C HIS A 184 13.21 4.79 16.48
N GLU A 185 13.28 3.48 16.75
CA GLU A 185 14.45 2.63 16.49
C GLU A 185 14.37 1.97 15.10
N GLY A 186 13.32 2.25 14.32
CA GLY A 186 13.10 1.66 13.00
C GLY A 186 12.55 0.24 13.05
N ARG A 187 12.07 -0.25 14.21
CA ARG A 187 11.39 -1.55 14.29
C ARG A 187 10.03 -1.43 13.65
N VAL A 188 9.63 -2.48 12.93
CA VAL A 188 8.40 -2.50 12.13
C VAL A 188 7.49 -3.62 12.59
N VAL A 189 6.20 -3.32 12.72
CA VAL A 189 5.14 -4.32 12.72
C VAL A 189 4.18 -3.97 11.60
N GLU A 190 3.92 -4.94 10.73
CA GLU A 190 2.97 -4.80 9.64
C GLU A 190 1.94 -5.93 9.70
N ARG A 191 0.70 -5.57 9.39
CA ARG A 191 -0.39 -6.50 9.12
C ARG A 191 -1.09 -6.07 7.85
N ARG A 192 -1.56 -7.05 7.09
CA ARG A 192 -2.27 -6.81 5.84
C ARG A 192 -3.41 -7.78 5.65
N TYR A 193 -4.42 -7.31 4.94
CA TYR A 193 -5.53 -8.10 4.44
C TYR A 193 -5.88 -7.66 3.03
N THR A 194 -6.17 -8.61 2.14
CA THR A 194 -6.72 -8.33 0.81
C THR A 194 -7.62 -9.48 0.41
N GLY A 195 -8.90 -9.21 0.20
CA GLY A 195 -9.88 -10.24 -0.13
C GLY A 195 -11.30 -9.88 0.30
N TYR A 196 -12.19 -10.85 0.19
CA TYR A 196 -13.59 -10.73 0.58
C TYR A 196 -13.75 -10.88 2.08
N ALA A 197 -14.52 -10.02 2.74
CA ALA A 197 -14.91 -10.28 4.12
C ALA A 197 -15.69 -11.60 4.20
N SER A 198 -15.04 -12.65 4.68
CA SER A 198 -15.60 -13.99 4.84
C SER A 198 -15.49 -14.43 6.29
N SER A 199 -16.22 -15.47 6.66
CA SER A 199 -16.07 -16.10 7.97
C SER A 199 -14.64 -16.66 8.20
N SER A 200 -13.99 -17.10 7.13
CA SER A 200 -12.70 -17.81 7.18
C SER A 200 -11.48 -16.92 7.34
N ALA A 201 -11.64 -15.62 7.09
CA ALA A 201 -10.55 -14.64 7.16
C ALA A 201 -10.66 -13.70 8.37
N GLN A 202 -11.66 -13.87 9.24
CA GLN A 202 -11.94 -12.96 10.36
C GLN A 202 -10.79 -12.80 11.35
N ASP A 203 -9.96 -13.84 11.49
CA ASP A 203 -8.75 -13.82 12.30
C ASP A 203 -7.68 -12.85 11.78
N THR A 204 -7.72 -12.54 10.49
CA THR A 204 -6.80 -11.61 9.84
C THR A 204 -7.34 -10.18 9.77
N TYR A 205 -8.61 -9.98 9.39
CA TYR A 205 -9.12 -8.63 9.11
C TYR A 205 -9.82 -7.93 10.28
N LEU A 206 -10.45 -8.62 11.23
CA LEU A 206 -11.23 -7.94 12.28
C LEU A 206 -10.34 -7.08 13.20
N GLY A 207 -9.15 -7.58 13.56
CA GLY A 207 -8.16 -6.81 14.32
C GLY A 207 -7.66 -5.57 13.55
N LEU A 208 -7.44 -5.74 12.25
CA LEU A 208 -7.06 -4.66 11.34
C LEU A 208 -8.15 -3.59 11.20
N GLU A 209 -9.41 -3.97 11.01
CA GLU A 209 -10.53 -3.02 10.91
C GLU A 209 -10.70 -2.21 12.20
N LEU A 210 -10.53 -2.86 13.35
CA LEU A 210 -10.59 -2.18 14.64
C LEU A 210 -9.41 -1.23 14.84
N ALA A 211 -8.20 -1.66 14.47
CA ALA A 211 -7.00 -0.85 14.54
C ALA A 211 -7.08 0.35 13.60
N GLN A 212 -7.54 0.12 12.38
CA GLN A 212 -7.89 1.14 11.42
C GLN A 212 -8.83 2.12 12.12
N ARG A 213 -10.04 1.73 12.58
CA ARG A 213 -11.03 2.65 13.17
C ARG A 213 -10.48 3.59 14.25
N ALA A 214 -9.56 3.11 15.08
CA ALA A 214 -8.88 3.91 16.11
C ALA A 214 -7.98 5.02 15.53
N LEU A 215 -7.53 4.88 14.28
CA LEU A 215 -6.72 5.83 13.53
C LEU A 215 -7.56 6.72 12.59
N ALA A 216 -8.88 6.78 12.76
CA ALA A 216 -9.77 7.57 11.91
C ALA A 216 -9.34 9.02 11.65
N PRO A 217 -8.73 9.76 12.60
CA PRO A 217 -8.26 11.12 12.33
C PRO A 217 -7.30 11.23 11.12
N ILE A 218 -6.54 10.16 10.80
CA ILE A 218 -5.59 10.15 9.68
C ILE A 218 -6.31 10.37 8.35
N TRP A 219 -7.39 9.63 8.08
CA TRP A 219 -8.06 9.66 6.77
C TRP A 219 -9.33 10.54 6.74
N GLN A 220 -9.67 11.18 7.85
CA GLN A 220 -10.75 12.18 7.91
C GLN A 220 -10.31 13.57 7.43
N LEU A 221 -9.03 13.74 7.10
CA LEU A 221 -8.52 14.96 6.49
C LEU A 221 -9.21 15.23 5.15
N ALA A 222 -9.52 16.49 4.90
CA ALA A 222 -10.19 16.90 3.67
C ALA A 222 -9.28 16.66 2.45
N PRO A 223 -9.77 15.95 1.42
CA PRO A 223 -9.07 15.85 0.15
C PRO A 223 -8.93 17.22 -0.52
N SER A 224 -7.86 17.37 -1.28
CA SER A 224 -7.55 18.56 -2.07
C SER A 224 -7.00 18.15 -3.43
N LYS A 225 -7.16 19.02 -4.42
CA LYS A 225 -6.57 18.84 -5.76
C LYS A 225 -5.15 19.42 -5.86
N ALA A 226 -4.45 19.52 -4.74
CA ALA A 226 -3.07 19.97 -4.73
C ALA A 226 -2.21 19.01 -5.56
N ALA A 227 -1.19 19.56 -6.24
CA ALA A 227 -0.21 18.74 -6.93
C ALA A 227 0.64 17.98 -5.91
N ALA A 228 0.95 16.72 -6.19
CA ALA A 228 1.86 15.92 -5.38
C ALA A 228 3.28 16.52 -5.39
N ASP A 229 3.82 16.77 -4.20
CA ASP A 229 5.18 17.27 -4.01
C ASP A 229 6.23 16.13 -4.02
N HIS A 230 7.49 16.48 -3.73
CA HIS A 230 8.56 15.50 -3.68
C HIS A 230 8.37 14.44 -2.58
N ASP A 231 7.84 14.83 -1.42
CA ASP A 231 7.65 13.92 -0.29
C ASP A 231 6.47 12.96 -0.53
N ASP A 232 5.42 13.42 -1.22
CA ASP A 232 4.32 12.57 -1.68
C ASP A 232 4.81 11.51 -2.68
N ARG A 233 5.66 11.90 -3.63
CA ARG A 233 6.27 10.98 -4.61
C ARG A 233 7.22 9.97 -3.94
N ALA A 234 8.02 10.42 -2.97
CA ALA A 234 8.87 9.54 -2.19
C ALA A 234 8.06 8.55 -1.34
N PHE A 235 6.95 9.01 -0.74
CA PHE A 235 6.02 8.14 -0.03
C PHE A 235 5.40 7.09 -0.96
N PHE A 236 4.84 7.53 -2.09
CA PHE A 236 4.29 6.64 -3.10
C PHE A 236 5.30 5.58 -3.54
N ALA A 237 6.54 5.97 -3.85
CA ALA A 237 7.57 5.04 -4.28
C ALA A 237 7.89 3.98 -3.22
N ALA A 238 7.91 4.36 -1.94
CA ALA A 238 8.11 3.43 -0.83
C ALA A 238 6.94 2.43 -0.69
N SER A 239 5.70 2.91 -0.74
CA SER A 239 4.50 2.06 -0.70
C SER A 239 4.41 1.13 -1.91
N PHE A 240 4.64 1.65 -3.13
CA PHE A 240 4.66 0.86 -4.35
C PHE A 240 5.67 -0.30 -4.26
N ASN A 241 6.91 -0.01 -3.86
CA ASN A 241 7.95 -1.03 -3.74
C ASN A 241 7.66 -2.05 -2.61
N ALA A 242 7.00 -1.63 -1.53
CA ALA A 242 6.54 -2.55 -0.49
C ALA A 242 5.39 -3.45 -0.98
N ALA A 243 4.56 -2.97 -1.92
CA ALA A 243 3.45 -3.73 -2.49
C ALA A 243 3.86 -4.70 -3.60
N VAL A 244 4.94 -4.42 -4.34
CA VAL A 244 5.41 -5.22 -5.49
C VAL A 244 5.48 -6.74 -5.23
N PRO A 245 6.03 -7.24 -4.11
CA PRO A 245 6.06 -8.68 -3.82
C PRO A 245 4.69 -9.35 -3.76
N HIS A 246 3.62 -8.58 -3.57
CA HIS A 246 2.25 -9.04 -3.41
C HIS A 246 1.42 -8.93 -4.70
N PHE A 247 1.92 -8.27 -5.73
CA PHE A 247 1.18 -8.07 -6.98
C PHE A 247 0.80 -9.37 -7.71
N GLY A 248 1.41 -10.51 -7.35
CA GLY A 248 1.05 -11.82 -7.89
C GLY A 248 0.13 -12.66 -6.98
N THR A 249 -0.26 -12.17 -5.80
CA THR A 249 -1.10 -12.93 -4.87
C THR A 249 -2.57 -12.81 -5.22
N ASP A 250 -3.36 -13.83 -4.86
CA ASP A 250 -4.81 -13.84 -5.07
C ASP A 250 -5.47 -12.59 -4.46
N PHE A 251 -6.52 -12.11 -5.12
CA PHE A 251 -7.29 -10.90 -4.79
C PHE A 251 -6.52 -9.56 -4.87
N TYR A 252 -5.21 -9.55 -5.10
CA TYR A 252 -4.40 -8.32 -5.15
C TYR A 252 -4.39 -7.64 -6.52
N TRP A 253 -4.98 -8.27 -7.54
CA TRP A 253 -4.96 -7.80 -8.93
C TRP A 253 -5.44 -6.35 -9.08
N TRP A 254 -6.54 -5.97 -8.43
CA TRP A 254 -7.08 -4.61 -8.54
C TRP A 254 -6.23 -3.60 -7.77
N VAL A 255 -5.63 -3.98 -6.64
CA VAL A 255 -4.71 -3.12 -5.87
C VAL A 255 -3.47 -2.81 -6.72
N MET A 256 -2.94 -3.83 -7.39
CA MET A 256 -1.83 -3.74 -8.31
C MET A 256 -2.12 -2.77 -9.46
N GLU A 257 -3.28 -2.89 -10.12
CA GLU A 257 -3.68 -1.94 -11.18
C GLU A 257 -3.65 -0.50 -10.68
N ARG A 258 -4.20 -0.22 -9.49
CA ARG A 258 -4.22 1.15 -8.96
C ARG A 258 -2.83 1.68 -8.66
N TYR A 259 -1.94 0.85 -8.12
CA TYR A 259 -0.54 1.22 -7.92
C TYR A 259 0.18 1.53 -9.23
N VAL A 260 -0.03 0.71 -10.26
CA VAL A 260 0.61 0.89 -11.56
C VAL A 260 0.07 2.13 -12.27
N ASP A 261 -1.24 2.38 -12.21
CA ASP A 261 -1.85 3.60 -12.77
C ASP A 261 -1.33 4.86 -12.04
N LEU A 262 -1.30 4.86 -10.70
CA LEU A 262 -0.74 5.95 -9.90
C LEU A 262 0.73 6.26 -10.26
N ALA A 263 1.51 5.26 -10.67
CA ALA A 263 2.91 5.44 -11.04
C ALA A 263 3.11 6.38 -12.24
N ARG A 264 2.11 6.52 -13.11
CA ARG A 264 2.13 7.53 -14.19
C ARG A 264 2.19 8.96 -13.65
N PHE A 265 1.61 9.22 -12.48
CA PHE A 265 1.49 10.56 -11.93
C PHE A 265 2.50 10.82 -10.83
N LEU A 266 2.75 9.81 -9.99
CA LEU A 266 3.53 9.90 -8.76
C LEU A 266 4.88 9.18 -8.86
N GLY A 267 5.08 8.36 -9.89
CA GLY A 267 6.28 7.56 -10.06
C GLY A 267 7.55 8.41 -10.14
N THR A 268 8.61 7.81 -9.65
CA THR A 268 9.99 8.29 -9.71
C THR A 268 10.88 7.17 -10.27
N PRO A 269 12.16 7.41 -10.57
CA PRO A 269 13.07 6.34 -10.99
C PRO A 269 13.08 5.13 -10.03
N ALA A 270 12.82 5.35 -8.73
CA ALA A 270 12.79 4.29 -7.73
C ALA A 270 11.71 3.21 -7.92
N VAL A 271 10.65 3.46 -8.71
CA VAL A 271 9.61 2.45 -8.98
C VAL A 271 9.80 1.68 -10.29
N ILE A 272 10.79 2.07 -11.11
CA ILE A 272 11.05 1.46 -12.43
C ILE A 272 11.24 -0.05 -12.30
N GLY A 273 12.02 -0.53 -11.32
CA GLY A 273 12.26 -1.96 -11.13
C GLY A 273 10.96 -2.74 -10.95
N GLY A 274 10.04 -2.25 -10.12
CA GLY A 274 8.74 -2.88 -9.91
C GLY A 274 7.84 -2.81 -11.14
N LEU A 275 7.82 -1.69 -11.87
CA LEU A 275 7.07 -1.54 -13.13
C LEU A 275 7.58 -2.51 -14.21
N VAL A 276 8.89 -2.70 -14.32
CA VAL A 276 9.49 -3.64 -15.27
C VAL A 276 9.01 -5.07 -15.01
N THR A 277 8.81 -5.47 -13.74
CA THR A 277 8.26 -6.80 -13.44
C THR A 277 6.82 -6.99 -13.94
N ARG A 278 6.10 -5.91 -14.26
CA ARG A 278 4.72 -5.96 -14.78
C ARG A 278 4.65 -6.02 -16.30
N LEU A 279 5.78 -5.90 -16.99
CA LEU A 279 5.82 -5.95 -18.46
C LEU A 279 5.62 -7.36 -19.03
N THR A 280 5.85 -8.39 -18.21
CA THR A 280 5.62 -9.79 -18.58
C THR A 280 4.22 -10.22 -18.14
N VAL A 281 3.37 -10.59 -19.12
CA VAL A 281 2.07 -11.21 -18.83
C VAL A 281 2.30 -12.67 -18.47
N THR A 282 1.88 -13.06 -17.27
CA THR A 282 2.06 -14.43 -16.78
C THR A 282 0.88 -15.34 -17.13
N LYS A 283 -0.29 -14.77 -17.43
CA LYS A 283 -1.51 -15.51 -17.80
C LYS A 283 -2.19 -14.86 -19.02
N PRO A 284 -2.04 -15.39 -20.23
CA PRO A 284 -2.73 -14.89 -21.41
C PRO A 284 -4.26 -14.89 -21.21
N GLY A 285 -4.94 -13.83 -21.66
CA GLY A 285 -6.39 -13.67 -21.50
C GLY A 285 -6.84 -13.06 -20.16
N ASP A 286 -5.91 -12.89 -19.21
CA ASP A 286 -6.17 -12.14 -17.99
C ASP A 286 -6.20 -10.63 -18.31
N ARG A 287 -7.40 -10.05 -18.27
CA ARG A 287 -7.61 -8.62 -18.56
C ARG A 287 -6.83 -7.73 -17.59
N SER A 288 -6.80 -8.08 -16.30
CA SER A 288 -6.12 -7.27 -15.29
C SER A 288 -4.62 -7.16 -15.58
N GLN A 289 -3.98 -8.28 -15.96
CA GLN A 289 -2.57 -8.26 -16.35
C GLN A 289 -2.31 -7.51 -17.65
N THR A 290 -3.26 -7.55 -18.59
CA THR A 290 -3.15 -6.83 -19.86
C THR A 290 -3.24 -5.32 -19.62
N ASP A 291 -4.20 -4.88 -18.82
CA ASP A 291 -4.43 -3.48 -18.48
C ASP A 291 -3.24 -2.94 -17.65
N ALA A 292 -2.80 -3.68 -16.62
CA ALA A 292 -1.62 -3.32 -15.84
C ALA A 292 -0.33 -3.25 -16.66
N ARG A 293 -0.15 -4.10 -17.68
CA ARG A 293 1.01 -3.99 -18.58
C ARG A 293 0.97 -2.70 -19.41
N ALA A 294 -0.20 -2.32 -19.92
CA ALA A 294 -0.37 -1.06 -20.64
C ALA A 294 -0.08 0.14 -19.71
N ASP A 295 -0.60 0.08 -18.48
CA ASP A 295 -0.36 1.09 -17.46
C ASP A 295 1.13 1.21 -17.09
N ALA A 296 1.84 0.07 -16.97
CA ALA A 296 3.27 0.06 -16.71
C ALA A 296 4.08 0.70 -17.84
N VAL A 297 3.72 0.45 -19.11
CA VAL A 297 4.37 1.08 -20.28
C VAL A 297 4.19 2.60 -20.26
N ASP A 298 2.99 3.07 -19.95
CA ASP A 298 2.70 4.51 -19.83
C ASP A 298 3.44 5.15 -18.65
N ALA A 299 3.49 4.47 -17.50
CA ALA A 299 4.23 4.96 -16.34
C ALA A 299 5.73 5.07 -16.64
N LEU A 300 6.31 4.04 -17.27
CA LEU A 300 7.71 4.05 -17.68
C LEU A 300 8.00 5.17 -18.68
N ALA A 301 7.12 5.40 -19.65
CA ALA A 301 7.29 6.48 -20.63
C ALA A 301 7.31 7.84 -19.93
N LYS A 302 6.43 8.02 -18.95
CA LYS A 302 6.32 9.26 -18.19
C LYS A 302 7.51 9.50 -17.25
N ILE A 303 8.00 8.46 -16.58
CA ILE A 303 9.14 8.55 -15.64
C ILE A 303 10.46 8.75 -16.38
N THR A 304 10.67 8.03 -17.48
CA THR A 304 11.94 8.04 -18.23
C THR A 304 12.01 9.13 -19.30
N GLY A 305 10.86 9.68 -19.71
CA GLY A 305 10.77 10.58 -20.86
C GLY A 305 10.94 9.88 -22.21
N TRP A 306 11.06 8.54 -22.23
CA TRP A 306 11.22 7.74 -23.44
C TRP A 306 9.96 6.89 -23.69
N ASP A 307 9.16 7.22 -24.70
CA ASP A 307 8.03 6.35 -25.09
C ASP A 307 8.50 5.29 -26.11
N ALA A 308 8.63 4.05 -25.65
CA ALA A 308 9.01 2.91 -26.50
C ALA A 308 7.97 2.56 -27.58
N ARG A 309 6.77 3.16 -27.56
CA ARG A 309 5.75 3.03 -28.62
C ARG A 309 5.93 4.03 -29.76
N ALA A 310 6.85 4.98 -29.65
CA ALA A 310 7.11 5.96 -30.70
C ALA A 310 7.30 5.28 -32.07
N GLY A 311 6.62 5.83 -33.09
CA GLY A 311 6.57 5.21 -34.42
C GLY A 311 5.48 4.14 -34.59
N GLY A 312 4.45 4.13 -33.74
CA GLY A 312 3.27 3.27 -33.90
C GLY A 312 3.43 1.83 -33.42
N LYS A 313 4.40 1.56 -32.54
CA LYS A 313 4.64 0.21 -32.01
C LYS A 313 3.58 -0.19 -30.98
N SER A 314 3.35 -1.49 -30.86
CA SER A 314 2.37 -2.02 -29.90
C SER A 314 2.85 -1.89 -28.44
N VAL A 315 1.93 -2.06 -27.48
CA VAL A 315 2.27 -2.19 -26.04
C VAL A 315 3.23 -3.36 -25.80
N GLU A 316 3.09 -4.45 -26.55
CA GLU A 316 3.96 -5.62 -26.42
C GLU A 316 5.39 -5.33 -26.90
N ASP A 317 5.55 -4.62 -28.01
CA ASP A 317 6.86 -4.21 -28.52
C ASP A 317 7.55 -3.24 -27.57
N ALA A 318 6.78 -2.30 -27.01
CA ALA A 318 7.27 -1.36 -26.00
C ALA A 318 7.73 -2.08 -24.73
N ALA A 319 6.95 -3.05 -24.25
CA ALA A 319 7.32 -3.88 -23.10
C ALA A 319 8.65 -4.63 -23.34
N LYS A 320 8.82 -5.25 -24.53
CA LYS A 320 10.09 -5.89 -24.92
C LYS A 320 11.26 -4.91 -24.94
N ALA A 321 11.04 -3.69 -25.44
CA ALA A 321 12.07 -2.66 -25.52
C ALA A 321 12.53 -2.18 -24.12
N TYR A 322 11.59 -1.93 -23.19
CA TYR A 322 11.95 -1.61 -21.81
C TYR A 322 12.67 -2.76 -21.11
N LEU A 323 12.20 -3.99 -21.26
CA LEU A 323 12.88 -5.18 -20.72
C LEU A 323 14.30 -5.34 -21.25
N ALA A 324 14.58 -4.91 -22.48
CA ALA A 324 15.94 -4.90 -23.03
C ALA A 324 16.79 -3.74 -22.47
N ALA A 325 16.21 -2.55 -22.30
CA ALA A 325 16.90 -1.35 -21.86
C ALA A 325 17.15 -1.28 -20.34
N CYS A 326 16.36 -1.99 -19.53
CA CYS A 326 16.42 -1.97 -18.06
C CYS A 326 17.17 -3.18 -17.45
N LYS A 327 17.85 -3.99 -18.27
CA LYS A 327 18.75 -5.07 -17.81
C LYS A 327 20.09 -4.49 -17.37
#